data_AF-A0A8D8PYB7-F1
#
_entry.id   AF-A0A8D8PYB7-F1
#
_cell.length_a   1.000
_cell.length_b   1.000
_cell.length_c   1.000
_cell.angle_alpha   90.00
_cell.angle_beta   90.00
_cell.angle_gamma   90.00
#
_symmetry.space_group_name_H-M   'P 1'
#
loop_
_entity.id
_entity.type
_entity.pdbx_description
1 polymer ?
#
loop_
_entity_poly.entity_id
_entity_poly.type
_entity_poly.pdbx_seq_one_letter_code
_entity_poly.pdbx_strand_id
1 'polypeptide(L)'
;MSSAGCALVIGNSTVPNTTECSRYNPNIGRESAHAQAREALKKYLHYYERWENHAKSLKLESALIDKIKSRIHSKVMTSSGTWIDWQYLIDASTLLARCRYTLQYTYPYAYYMESSVSHSRKELFEYQQAQLEAEIENLSWKVERAETTDRGDLENQMDIAEKRRITLLKDFHLSSFSNPTTKTDVPPQQGTTAPLSSNQGISTKDTSTQSADERVRPAAPSQVS
;
A
#
# COMPACT_ATOMS: atom_id res chain seq x y z
N MET A 1 20.00 49.85 -43.27
CA MET A 1 19.55 50.63 -44.44
C MET A 1 18.74 49.71 -45.33
N SER A 2 17.59 50.20 -45.79
CA SER A 2 16.51 49.45 -46.42
C SER A 2 16.73 49.22 -47.92
N SER A 3 16.18 48.09 -48.41
CA SER A 3 15.52 47.86 -49.71
C SER A 3 16.30 47.86 -51.03
N ALA A 4 16.23 46.72 -51.71
CA ALA A 4 15.71 46.55 -53.08
C ALA A 4 15.30 45.07 -53.22
N GLY A 5 14.24 44.62 -53.87
CA GLY A 5 13.29 45.21 -54.81
C GLY A 5 12.69 44.04 -55.62
N CYS A 6 11.37 43.97 -55.61
CA CYS A 6 10.43 42.98 -56.16
C CYS A 6 10.70 42.38 -57.57
N ALA A 7 10.37 41.10 -57.78
CA ALA A 7 9.83 40.60 -59.05
C ALA A 7 8.91 39.37 -58.84
N LEU A 8 7.67 39.51 -59.30
CA LEU A 8 6.58 38.54 -59.29
C LEU A 8 6.51 37.84 -60.67
N VAL A 9 6.56 36.51 -60.74
CA VAL A 9 6.00 35.75 -61.89
C VAL A 9 5.31 34.46 -61.41
N ILE A 10 3.99 34.52 -61.53
CA ILE A 10 2.92 33.53 -61.73
C ILE A 10 3.33 32.07 -62.02
N GLY A 11 2.92 31.15 -61.12
CA GLY A 11 2.13 29.93 -61.40
C GLY A 11 2.77 28.73 -62.10
N ASN A 12 2.94 27.62 -61.38
CA ASN A 12 2.44 26.31 -61.84
C ASN A 12 2.21 25.31 -60.69
N SER A 13 1.16 24.52 -60.85
CA SER A 13 0.54 23.59 -59.90
C SER A 13 1.47 22.51 -59.33
N THR A 14 1.48 22.36 -58.00
CA THR A 14 1.50 21.05 -57.33
C THR A 14 1.19 21.26 -55.84
N VAL A 15 -0.09 21.18 -55.51
CA VAL A 15 -0.53 21.02 -54.12
C VAL A 15 0.05 19.69 -53.64
N PRO A 16 0.87 19.62 -52.57
CA PRO A 16 1.20 18.34 -51.99
C PRO A 16 -0.10 17.79 -51.37
N ASN A 17 -0.54 16.70 -51.98
CA ASN A 17 -1.66 15.84 -51.66
C ASN A 17 -2.14 15.97 -50.19
N THR A 18 -3.27 16.65 -50.00
CA THR A 18 -4.10 16.43 -48.83
C THR A 18 -4.82 15.12 -49.06
N THR A 19 -4.63 14.17 -48.14
CA THR A 19 -5.35 12.89 -47.94
C THR A 19 -4.50 11.63 -48.05
N GLU A 20 -3.81 11.32 -46.95
CA GLU A 20 -3.80 9.93 -46.47
C GLU A 20 -3.78 9.88 -44.93
N CYS A 21 -4.78 10.50 -44.29
CA CYS A 21 -5.00 10.43 -42.84
C CYS A 21 -6.13 9.44 -42.48
N SER A 22 -6.35 8.40 -43.29
CA SER A 22 -7.50 7.50 -43.13
C SER A 22 -7.25 6.05 -43.53
N ARG A 23 -6.01 5.56 -43.42
CA ARG A 23 -5.76 4.12 -43.51
C ARG A 23 -5.75 3.55 -42.09
N TYR A 24 -6.85 2.93 -41.68
CA TYR A 24 -6.87 2.10 -40.46
C TYR A 24 -5.82 1.01 -40.63
N ASN A 25 -4.73 1.14 -39.90
CA ASN A 25 -3.68 0.14 -39.86
C ASN A 25 -3.97 -0.78 -38.66
N PRO A 26 -4.46 -2.01 -38.88
CA PRO A 26 -4.69 -2.96 -37.78
C PRO A 26 -3.41 -3.28 -36.99
N ASN A 27 -2.23 -3.00 -37.57
CA ASN A 27 -0.98 -3.10 -36.85
C ASN A 27 -0.84 -2.05 -35.76
N ILE A 28 -1.42 -0.84 -35.87
CA ILE A 28 -1.35 0.17 -34.79
C ILE A 28 -2.13 -0.32 -33.56
N GLY A 29 -3.28 -0.95 -33.76
CA GLY A 29 -4.05 -1.58 -32.68
C GLY A 29 -3.31 -2.78 -32.06
N ARG A 30 -2.69 -3.63 -32.89
CA ARG A 30 -1.88 -4.77 -32.44
C ARG A 30 -0.59 -4.33 -31.74
N GLU A 31 0.06 -3.28 -32.23
CA GLU A 31 1.28 -2.70 -31.67
C GLU A 31 0.98 -1.96 -30.36
N SER A 32 -0.16 -1.27 -30.27
CA SER A 32 -0.68 -0.69 -29.03
C SER A 32 -1.01 -1.77 -27.99
N ALA A 33 -1.69 -2.86 -28.39
CA ALA A 33 -1.96 -3.99 -27.51
C ALA A 33 -0.67 -4.68 -27.04
N HIS A 34 0.30 -4.90 -27.93
CA HIS A 34 1.62 -5.40 -27.56
C HIS A 34 2.38 -4.45 -26.63
N ALA A 35 2.29 -3.14 -26.85
CA ALA A 35 2.91 -2.15 -25.98
C ALA A 35 2.30 -2.16 -24.57
N GLN A 36 0.97 -2.21 -24.47
CA GLN A 36 0.25 -2.33 -23.19
C GLN A 36 0.61 -3.63 -22.46
N ALA A 37 0.66 -4.76 -23.17
CA ALA A 37 1.06 -6.04 -22.59
C ALA A 37 2.50 -6.02 -22.05
N ARG A 38 3.44 -5.40 -22.79
CA ARG A 38 4.82 -5.21 -22.33
C ARG A 38 4.89 -4.35 -21.09
N GLU A 39 4.13 -3.26 -21.05
CA GLU A 39 4.14 -2.34 -19.90
C GLU A 39 3.54 -2.98 -18.64
N ALA A 40 2.43 -3.73 -18.80
CA ALA A 40 1.85 -4.51 -17.71
C ALA A 40 2.83 -5.57 -17.16
N LEU A 41 3.57 -6.25 -18.04
CA LEU A 41 4.59 -7.22 -17.62
C LEU A 41 5.75 -6.54 -16.87
N LYS A 42 6.26 -5.41 -17.36
CA LYS A 42 7.32 -4.65 -16.66
C LYS A 42 6.86 -4.24 -15.26
N LYS A 43 5.63 -3.72 -15.15
CA LYS A 43 5.05 -3.38 -13.85
C LYS A 43 5.00 -4.60 -12.93
N TYR A 44 4.49 -5.74 -13.41
CA TYR A 44 4.46 -6.96 -12.62
C TYR A 44 5.85 -7.38 -12.12
N LEU A 45 6.85 -7.44 -13.01
CA LEU A 45 8.22 -7.82 -12.65
C LEU A 45 8.82 -6.86 -11.61
N HIS A 46 8.62 -5.55 -11.76
CA HIS A 46 9.12 -4.55 -10.82
C HIS A 46 8.68 -4.81 -9.36
N TYR A 47 7.40 -5.11 -9.14
CA TYR A 47 6.86 -5.37 -7.81
C TYR A 47 7.15 -6.81 -7.35
N TYR A 48 7.10 -7.80 -8.25
CA TYR A 48 7.38 -9.20 -7.92
C TYR A 48 8.83 -9.41 -7.46
N GLU A 49 9.81 -8.84 -8.17
CA GLU A 49 11.23 -8.99 -7.82
C GLU A 49 11.52 -8.45 -6.42
N ARG A 50 10.92 -7.31 -6.05
CA ARG A 50 11.08 -6.72 -4.70
C ARG A 50 10.41 -7.58 -3.64
N TRP A 51 9.17 -8.01 -3.88
CA TRP A 51 8.48 -8.95 -3.00
C TRP A 51 9.29 -10.22 -2.77
N GLU A 52 9.85 -10.80 -3.85
CA GLU A 52 10.65 -12.02 -3.80
C GLU A 52 11.97 -11.80 -3.04
N ASN A 53 12.63 -10.65 -3.25
CA ASN A 53 13.84 -10.29 -2.54
C ASN A 53 13.59 -10.22 -1.02
N HIS A 54 12.50 -9.57 -0.58
CA HIS A 54 12.15 -9.56 0.84
C HIS A 54 11.76 -10.95 1.35
N ALA A 55 11.08 -11.77 0.54
CA ALA A 55 10.76 -13.16 0.88
C ALA A 55 12.03 -13.99 1.15
N LYS A 56 13.06 -13.81 0.32
CA LYS A 56 14.37 -14.45 0.45
C LYS A 56 15.10 -13.94 1.69
N SER A 57 15.17 -12.62 1.89
CA SER A 57 15.81 -12.03 3.08
C SER A 57 15.15 -12.48 4.39
N LEU A 58 13.82 -12.62 4.42
CA LEU A 58 13.10 -13.10 5.61
C LEU A 58 13.50 -14.53 6.01
N LYS A 59 13.82 -15.39 5.04
CA LYS A 59 14.35 -16.73 5.31
C LYS A 59 15.76 -16.66 5.93
N LEU A 60 16.60 -15.75 5.45
CA LEU A 60 17.94 -15.54 6.00
C LEU A 60 17.87 -14.99 7.44
N GLU A 61 16.90 -14.13 7.72
CA GLU A 61 16.67 -13.58 9.06
C GLU A 61 16.23 -14.62 10.08
N SER A 62 15.39 -15.58 9.66
CA SER A 62 15.05 -16.73 10.51
C SER A 62 16.31 -17.50 10.94
N ALA A 63 17.22 -17.76 10.00
CA ALA A 63 18.48 -18.45 10.30
C ALA A 63 19.42 -17.57 11.16
N LEU A 64 19.41 -16.24 10.95
CA LEU A 64 20.18 -15.28 11.75
C LEU A 64 19.73 -15.28 13.22
N ILE A 65 18.43 -15.35 13.49
CA ILE A 65 17.88 -15.43 14.86
C ILE A 65 18.43 -16.68 15.57
N ASP A 66 18.43 -17.84 14.92
CA ASP A 66 18.94 -19.08 15.51
C ASP A 66 20.45 -19.02 15.76
N LYS A 67 21.20 -18.39 14.84
CA LYS A 67 22.63 -18.12 15.02
C LYS A 67 22.88 -17.21 16.22
N ILE A 68 22.08 -16.17 16.40
CA ILE A 68 22.19 -15.25 17.54
C ILE A 68 21.88 -15.97 18.85
N LYS A 69 20.79 -16.74 18.93
CA LYS A 69 20.47 -17.56 20.11
C LYS A 69 21.61 -18.51 20.49
N SER A 70 22.20 -19.17 19.51
CA SER A 70 23.34 -20.08 19.72
C SER A 70 24.55 -19.34 20.29
N ARG A 71 24.87 -18.15 19.74
CA ARG A 71 25.95 -17.29 20.23
C ARG A 71 25.71 -16.80 21.66
N ILE A 72 24.48 -16.39 21.97
CA ILE A 72 24.10 -15.98 23.32
C ILE A 72 24.26 -17.14 24.29
N HIS A 73 23.79 -18.34 23.92
CA HIS A 73 23.97 -19.54 24.74
C HIS A 73 25.46 -19.79 25.04
N SER A 74 26.34 -19.72 24.04
CA SER A 74 27.79 -19.85 24.25
C SER A 74 28.35 -18.77 25.18
N LYS A 75 27.92 -17.50 25.06
CA LYS A 75 28.37 -16.40 25.93
C LYS A 75 27.95 -16.61 27.38
N VAL A 76 26.72 -17.08 27.60
CA VAL A 76 26.19 -17.39 28.93
C VAL A 76 26.93 -18.58 29.55
N MET A 77 27.23 -19.63 28.77
CA MET A 77 28.01 -20.79 29.24
C MET A 77 29.45 -20.43 29.62
N THR A 78 30.05 -19.44 28.96
CA THR A 78 31.39 -18.92 29.28
C THR A 78 31.35 -17.82 30.35
N SER A 79 30.22 -17.64 31.05
CA SER A 79 30.04 -16.63 32.11
C SER A 79 30.33 -15.19 31.68
N SER A 80 30.17 -14.87 30.39
CA SER A 80 30.42 -13.53 29.82
C SER A 80 29.18 -12.62 29.92
N GLY A 81 28.36 -12.80 30.95
CA GLY A 81 27.07 -12.16 31.12
C GLY A 81 25.92 -13.17 31.19
N THR A 82 24.73 -12.65 31.47
CA THR A 82 23.50 -13.42 31.60
C THR A 82 22.67 -13.34 30.31
N TRP A 83 21.67 -14.20 30.18
CA TRP A 83 20.77 -14.18 29.02
C TRP A 83 20.14 -12.80 28.78
N ILE A 84 19.73 -12.11 29.86
CA ILE A 84 19.05 -10.82 29.77
C ILE A 84 19.95 -9.71 29.20
N ASP A 85 21.26 -9.80 29.42
CA ASP A 85 22.24 -8.83 28.91
C ASP A 85 22.27 -8.83 27.37
N TRP A 86 21.88 -9.94 26.73
CA TRP A 86 21.92 -10.13 25.29
C TRP A 86 20.55 -10.18 24.60
N GLN A 87 19.46 -10.09 25.36
CA GLN A 87 18.10 -10.19 24.84
C GLN A 87 17.82 -9.17 23.71
N TYR A 88 18.41 -7.98 23.80
CA TYR A 88 18.30 -6.92 22.80
C TYR A 88 18.69 -7.36 21.38
N LEU A 89 19.63 -8.32 21.22
CA LEU A 89 20.03 -8.84 19.90
C LEU A 89 18.94 -9.72 19.26
N ILE A 90 18.22 -10.48 20.08
CA ILE A 90 17.08 -11.28 19.63
C ILE A 90 15.95 -10.34 19.23
N ASP A 91 15.69 -9.31 20.05
CA ASP A 91 14.65 -8.33 19.81
C ASP A 91 14.94 -7.52 18.53
N ALA A 92 16.19 -7.10 18.32
CA ALA A 92 16.64 -6.43 17.09
C ALA A 92 16.41 -7.28 15.84
N SER A 93 16.78 -8.56 15.90
CA SER A 93 16.62 -9.49 14.78
C SER A 93 15.16 -9.81 14.49
N THR A 94 14.35 -9.93 15.54
CA THR A 94 12.91 -10.16 15.43
C THR A 94 12.20 -8.94 14.85
N LEU A 95 12.61 -7.74 15.27
CA LEU A 95 12.11 -6.49 14.72
C LEU A 95 12.47 -6.35 13.24
N LEU A 96 13.73 -6.64 12.88
CA LEU A 96 14.19 -6.63 11.50
C LEU A 96 13.33 -7.54 10.61
N ALA A 97 13.08 -8.78 11.03
CA ALA A 97 12.19 -9.71 10.33
C ALA A 97 10.75 -9.18 10.20
N ARG A 98 10.22 -8.56 11.25
CA ARG A 98 8.90 -7.89 11.22
C ARG A 98 8.84 -6.73 10.21
N CYS A 99 9.90 -5.93 10.13
CA CYS A 99 10.00 -4.83 9.17
C CYS A 99 10.05 -5.38 7.74
N ARG A 100 10.86 -6.42 7.47
CA ARG A 100 10.91 -7.08 6.16
C ARG A 100 9.60 -7.73 5.77
N TYR A 101 8.93 -8.42 6.71
CA TYR A 101 7.58 -8.94 6.48
C TYR A 101 6.63 -7.82 6.09
N THR A 102 6.61 -6.72 6.84
CA THR A 102 5.76 -5.57 6.52
C THR A 102 6.04 -5.07 5.09
N LEU A 103 7.32 -4.81 4.77
CA LEU A 103 7.76 -4.29 3.48
C LEU A 103 7.49 -5.26 2.31
N GLN A 104 7.58 -6.57 2.54
CA GLN A 104 7.19 -7.59 1.57
C GLN A 104 5.73 -7.40 1.13
N TYR A 105 4.81 -7.28 2.08
CA TYR A 105 3.37 -7.17 1.78
C TYR A 105 2.94 -5.77 1.32
N THR A 106 3.81 -4.76 1.42
CA THR A 106 3.51 -3.45 0.85
C THR A 106 3.62 -3.41 -0.67
N TYR A 107 4.46 -4.24 -1.30
CA TYR A 107 4.60 -4.26 -2.77
C TYR A 107 3.35 -4.78 -3.52
N PRO A 108 2.73 -5.91 -3.13
CA PRO A 108 1.46 -6.33 -3.72
C PRO A 108 0.37 -5.27 -3.57
N TYR A 109 0.32 -4.56 -2.44
CA TYR A 109 -0.62 -3.46 -2.25
C TYR A 109 -0.34 -2.29 -3.21
N ALA A 110 0.91 -1.83 -3.27
CA ALA A 110 1.33 -0.75 -4.17
C ALA A 110 1.02 -1.04 -5.65
N TYR A 111 1.15 -2.30 -6.07
CA TYR A 111 0.79 -2.74 -7.42
C TYR A 111 -0.67 -2.38 -7.79
N TYR A 112 -1.60 -2.54 -6.85
CA TYR A 112 -3.03 -2.28 -7.05
C TYR A 112 -3.49 -0.84 -6.69
N MET A 113 -2.66 -0.03 -6.03
CA MET A 113 -3.02 1.35 -5.64
C MET A 113 -3.33 2.27 -6.83
N GLU A 114 -2.64 2.07 -7.96
CA GLU A 114 -2.70 2.96 -9.12
C GLU A 114 -4.07 3.03 -9.81
N SER A 115 -4.93 2.05 -9.53
CA SER A 115 -6.27 1.98 -10.12
C SER A 115 -7.35 2.66 -9.26
N SER A 116 -7.05 3.04 -8.02
CA SER A 116 -8.10 3.41 -7.03
C SER A 116 -7.86 4.70 -6.24
N VAL A 117 -6.65 5.27 -6.23
CA VAL A 117 -6.27 6.37 -5.32
C VAL A 117 -5.59 7.53 -6.07
N SER A 118 -5.69 8.77 -5.55
CA SER A 118 -4.97 9.96 -6.05
C SER A 118 -3.46 9.71 -6.22
N HIS A 119 -2.89 10.15 -7.34
CA HIS A 119 -1.47 9.99 -7.69
C HIS A 119 -0.52 10.47 -6.57
N SER A 120 -0.81 11.62 -5.96
CA SER A 120 -0.03 12.20 -4.85
C SER A 120 0.09 11.29 -3.62
N ARG A 121 -0.91 10.44 -3.38
CA ARG A 121 -0.91 9.53 -2.24
C ARG A 121 -0.08 8.27 -2.53
N LYS A 122 -0.06 7.82 -3.79
CA LYS A 122 0.83 6.74 -4.21
C LYS A 122 2.30 7.17 -4.08
N GLU A 123 2.63 8.38 -4.52
CA GLU A 123 4.00 8.92 -4.39
C GLU A 123 4.46 9.01 -2.93
N LEU A 124 3.61 9.52 -2.03
CA LEU A 124 3.92 9.57 -0.60
C LEU A 124 4.14 8.16 -0.02
N PHE A 125 3.31 7.20 -0.42
CA PHE A 125 3.44 5.81 0.01
C PHE A 125 4.76 5.19 -0.44
N GLU A 126 5.11 5.33 -1.71
CA GLU A 126 6.37 4.81 -2.27
C GLU A 126 7.59 5.49 -1.64
N TYR A 127 7.49 6.79 -1.32
CA TYR A 127 8.51 7.50 -0.55
C TYR A 127 8.69 6.89 0.84
N GLN A 128 7.61 6.66 1.59
CA GLN A 128 7.68 6.03 2.91
C GLN A 128 8.20 4.60 2.84
N GLN A 129 7.85 3.86 1.80
CA GLN A 129 8.34 2.52 1.54
C GLN A 129 9.87 2.52 1.37
N ALA A 130 10.40 3.42 0.54
CA ALA A 130 11.84 3.58 0.34
C ALA A 130 12.58 4.02 1.62
N GLN A 131 11.98 4.89 2.43
CA GLN A 131 12.54 5.26 3.73
C GLN A 131 12.63 4.05 4.67
N LEU A 132 11.57 3.23 4.77
CA LEU A 132 11.60 2.03 5.59
C LEU A 132 12.64 1.02 5.08
N GLU A 133 12.75 0.84 3.76
CA GLU A 133 13.74 -0.04 3.14
C GLU A 133 15.18 0.36 3.53
N ALA A 134 15.49 1.65 3.48
CA ALA A 134 16.81 2.15 3.90
C ALA A 134 17.10 1.89 5.40
N GLU A 135 16.12 2.10 6.28
CA GLU A 135 16.31 1.85 7.71
C GLU A 135 16.40 0.34 8.04
N ILE A 136 15.73 -0.51 7.27
CA ILE A 136 15.85 -1.98 7.36
C ILE A 136 17.26 -2.42 7.00
N GLU A 137 17.84 -1.94 5.91
CA GLU A 137 19.21 -2.33 5.53
C GLU A 137 20.24 -1.85 6.54
N ASN A 138 20.07 -0.65 7.10
CA ASN A 138 20.93 -0.15 8.17
C ASN A 138 20.80 -1.01 9.45
N LEU A 139 19.57 -1.38 9.84
CA LEU A 139 19.35 -2.29 10.97
C LEU A 139 19.98 -3.66 10.72
N SER A 140 19.80 -4.23 9.51
CA SER A 140 20.39 -5.51 9.10
C SER A 140 21.91 -5.48 9.26
N TRP A 141 22.56 -4.43 8.75
CA TRP A 141 24.01 -4.26 8.85
C TRP A 141 24.49 -4.22 10.31
N LYS A 142 23.78 -3.51 11.18
CA LYS A 142 24.10 -3.39 12.62
C LYS A 142 23.92 -4.72 13.35
N VAL A 143 22.84 -5.45 13.07
CA VAL A 143 22.58 -6.77 13.69
C VAL A 143 23.66 -7.79 13.29
N GLU A 144 24.06 -7.81 12.02
CA GLU A 144 25.14 -8.69 11.56
C GLU A 144 26.49 -8.39 12.24
N ARG A 145 26.70 -7.14 12.66
CA ARG A 145 27.95 -6.62 13.24
C ARG A 145 27.83 -6.29 14.73
N ALA A 146 26.88 -6.92 15.42
CA ALA A 146 26.58 -6.71 16.83
C ALA A 146 27.78 -6.84 17.80
N GLU A 147 28.90 -7.46 17.39
CA GLU A 147 30.13 -7.51 18.22
C GLU A 147 30.90 -6.19 18.23
N THR A 148 30.74 -5.39 17.19
CA THR A 148 31.42 -4.10 17.00
C THR A 148 30.48 -2.90 17.09
N THR A 149 29.18 -3.14 16.93
CA THR A 149 28.16 -2.10 17.04
C THR A 149 27.84 -1.83 18.50
N ASP A 150 27.84 -0.55 18.89
CA ASP A 150 27.41 -0.13 20.23
C ASP A 150 25.94 -0.47 20.47
N ARG A 151 25.61 -0.85 21.71
CA ARG A 151 24.25 -1.24 22.07
C ARG A 151 23.26 -0.10 21.88
N GLY A 152 23.61 1.12 22.27
CA GLY A 152 22.77 2.31 22.12
C GLY A 152 22.52 2.65 20.65
N ASP A 153 23.54 2.50 19.79
CA ASP A 153 23.40 2.70 18.35
C ASP A 153 22.46 1.70 17.66
N LEU A 154 22.44 0.46 18.16
CA LEU A 154 21.51 -0.58 17.69
C LEU A 154 20.09 -0.31 18.19
N GLU A 155 19.91 -0.01 19.48
CA GLU A 155 18.60 0.30 20.07
C GLU A 155 17.97 1.53 19.40
N ASN A 156 18.75 2.60 19.17
CA ASN A 156 18.28 3.76 18.43
C ASN A 156 17.86 3.41 16.98
N GLN A 157 18.60 2.52 16.30
CA GLN A 157 18.22 2.07 14.96
C GLN A 157 16.91 1.27 14.97
N MET A 158 16.71 0.43 15.99
CA MET A 158 15.48 -0.32 16.17
C MET A 158 14.28 0.64 16.30
N ASP A 159 14.41 1.66 17.14
CA ASP A 159 13.35 2.67 17.33
C ASP A 159 13.02 3.42 16.03
N ILE A 160 14.05 3.82 15.27
CA ILE A 160 13.87 4.50 13.98
C ILE A 160 13.13 3.57 13.00
N ALA A 161 13.60 2.34 12.82
CA ALA A 161 13.01 1.36 11.90
C ALA A 161 11.55 1.06 12.27
N GLU A 162 11.26 0.83 13.55
CA GLU A 162 9.91 0.57 14.03
C GLU A 162 8.99 1.78 13.82
N LYS A 163 9.49 3.00 14.09
CA LYS A 163 8.71 4.22 13.86
C LYS A 163 8.38 4.42 12.38
N ARG A 164 9.32 4.13 11.47
CA ARG A 164 9.05 4.15 10.02
C ARG A 164 8.03 3.10 9.62
N ARG A 165 8.15 1.88 10.15
CA ARG A 165 7.20 0.78 9.90
C ARG A 165 5.79 1.14 10.34
N ILE A 166 5.63 1.70 11.55
CA ILE A 166 4.34 2.15 12.08
C ILE A 166 3.78 3.30 11.26
N THR A 167 4.61 4.27 10.86
CA THR A 167 4.16 5.43 10.06
C THR A 167 3.60 4.96 8.72
N LEU A 168 4.32 4.10 8.01
CA LEU A 168 3.86 3.48 6.78
C LEU A 168 2.50 2.79 6.98
N LEU A 169 2.37 1.97 8.04
CA LEU A 169 1.14 1.24 8.37
C LEU A 169 -0.04 2.11 8.83
N LYS A 170 0.20 3.30 9.39
CA LYS A 170 -0.89 4.24 9.73
C LYS A 170 -1.53 4.79 8.47
N ASP A 171 -0.71 5.18 7.50
CA ASP A 171 -1.18 5.71 6.23
C ASP A 171 -1.90 4.63 5.40
N PHE A 172 -1.53 3.35 5.58
CA PHE A 172 -2.27 2.18 5.10
C PHE A 172 -3.72 2.13 5.59
N HIS A 173 -3.94 2.23 6.91
CA HIS A 173 -5.27 2.09 7.50
C HIS A 173 -6.16 3.29 7.24
N LEU A 174 -5.59 4.50 7.27
CA LEU A 174 -6.34 5.72 6.95
C LEU A 174 -6.82 5.76 5.49
N SER A 175 -6.25 4.95 4.58
CA SER A 175 -6.78 4.78 3.20
C SER A 175 -8.04 3.95 3.14
N SER A 176 -8.12 2.94 3.99
CA SER A 176 -9.11 1.87 3.86
C SER A 176 -10.50 2.34 4.32
N PHE A 177 -10.59 3.49 4.99
CA PHE A 177 -11.81 4.00 5.61
C PHE A 177 -12.27 5.38 5.11
N SER A 178 -11.55 6.04 4.20
CA SER A 178 -12.04 7.28 3.57
C SER A 178 -12.89 6.94 2.34
N ASN A 179 -14.12 6.49 2.55
CA ASN A 179 -15.15 6.53 1.50
C ASN A 179 -15.46 8.00 1.17
N PRO A 180 -15.48 8.42 -0.11
CA PRO A 180 -16.03 9.72 -0.46
C PRO A 180 -17.53 9.70 -0.16
N THR A 181 -17.94 10.43 0.87
CA THR A 181 -19.35 10.74 1.11
C THR A 181 -19.96 11.28 -0.18
N THR A 182 -20.86 10.50 -0.76
CA THR A 182 -21.84 10.91 -1.77
C THR A 182 -22.49 12.21 -1.31
N LYS A 183 -22.17 13.32 -1.98
CA LYS A 183 -23.01 14.52 -1.93
C LYS A 183 -24.26 14.18 -2.72
N THR A 184 -25.35 13.90 -2.02
CA THR A 184 -26.69 13.93 -2.58
C THR A 184 -26.96 15.36 -3.03
N ASP A 185 -27.02 15.58 -4.33
CA ASP A 185 -27.61 16.79 -4.90
C ASP A 185 -29.10 16.83 -4.51
N VAL A 186 -29.43 17.66 -3.53
CA VAL A 186 -30.82 18.00 -3.22
C VAL A 186 -31.23 19.12 -4.18
N PRO A 187 -32.28 18.94 -5.01
CA PRO A 187 -32.75 20.00 -5.89
C PRO A 187 -33.43 21.11 -5.07
N PRO A 188 -33.34 22.38 -5.49
CA PRO A 188 -33.92 23.49 -4.76
C PRO A 188 -35.45 23.44 -4.82
N GLN A 189 -36.08 23.35 -3.64
CA GLN A 189 -37.53 23.46 -3.45
C GLN A 189 -37.99 24.88 -3.81
N GLN A 190 -38.87 25.00 -4.80
CA GLN A 190 -39.60 26.23 -5.10
C GLN A 190 -40.68 26.45 -4.04
N GLY A 191 -40.66 27.61 -3.40
CA GLY A 191 -41.68 28.02 -2.44
C GLY A 191 -43.00 28.35 -3.12
N THR A 192 -44.10 27.79 -2.60
CA THR A 192 -45.45 28.33 -2.78
C THR A 192 -46.28 28.20 -1.49
N THR A 193 -46.67 29.38 -1.02
CA THR A 193 -47.77 29.83 -0.14
C THR A 193 -48.80 28.84 0.47
N ALA A 194 -48.86 28.84 1.82
CA ALA A 194 -50.02 29.00 2.75
C ALA A 194 -51.31 28.13 2.66
N PRO A 195 -52.20 28.06 3.70
CA PRO A 195 -52.03 28.20 5.16
C PRO A 195 -52.70 27.07 6.00
N LEU A 196 -52.58 27.21 7.33
CA LEU A 196 -53.08 26.35 8.43
C LEU A 196 -54.61 26.18 8.52
N SER A 197 -55.05 24.96 8.83
CA SER A 197 -56.15 24.55 9.75
C SER A 197 -56.16 23.00 9.71
N SER A 198 -56.50 22.19 10.70
CA SER A 198 -57.18 22.32 11.98
C SER A 198 -57.04 20.96 12.70
N ASN A 199 -57.09 21.01 14.03
CA ASN A 199 -57.21 19.87 14.95
C ASN A 199 -58.28 18.82 14.57
N GLN A 200 -58.00 17.57 14.96
CA GLN A 200 -58.85 16.55 15.63
C GLN A 200 -58.20 15.19 15.33
N GLY A 201 -57.95 14.24 16.24
CA GLY A 201 -58.49 13.94 17.56
C GLY A 201 -58.70 12.41 17.61
N ILE A 202 -58.47 11.79 18.79
CA ILE A 202 -59.04 10.48 19.21
C ILE A 202 -58.39 9.25 18.52
N SER A 203 -58.20 8.08 19.12
CA SER A 203 -58.14 7.54 20.49
C SER A 203 -57.91 6.04 20.29
N THR A 204 -57.06 5.44 21.14
CA THR A 204 -57.15 4.07 21.69
C THR A 204 -57.64 2.92 20.80
N LYS A 205 -56.86 1.84 20.70
CA LYS A 205 -57.13 0.64 21.51
C LYS A 205 -56.04 -0.42 21.36
N ASP A 206 -55.72 -0.97 22.52
CA ASP A 206 -54.95 -2.18 22.79
C ASP A 206 -55.44 -3.39 22.00
N THR A 207 -54.55 -4.33 21.71
CA THR A 207 -54.75 -5.74 22.08
C THR A 207 -53.39 -6.43 22.17
N SER A 208 -53.07 -6.83 23.39
CA SER A 208 -51.97 -7.70 23.78
C SER A 208 -52.42 -9.16 23.75
N THR A 209 -51.63 -10.06 23.17
CA THR A 209 -51.46 -11.47 23.58
C THR A 209 -50.15 -11.96 22.94
N GLN A 210 -49.03 -12.14 23.66
CA GLN A 210 -48.61 -13.38 24.39
C GLN A 210 -48.70 -14.63 23.49
N SER A 211 -47.73 -15.55 23.42
CA SER A 211 -46.46 -15.80 24.11
C SER A 211 -45.80 -17.01 23.44
N ALA A 212 -44.47 -17.12 23.56
CA ALA A 212 -43.66 -18.35 23.60
C ALA A 212 -43.63 -19.24 22.33
N ASP A 213 -42.62 -20.02 22.03
CA ASP A 213 -41.33 -20.33 22.64
C ASP A 213 -40.46 -20.96 21.53
N GLU A 214 -39.21 -21.21 21.88
CA GLU A 214 -38.40 -22.34 21.42
C GLU A 214 -37.10 -22.01 20.68
N ARG A 215 -36.08 -22.66 21.22
CA ARG A 215 -34.69 -22.28 21.34
C ARG A 215 -33.94 -23.57 21.08
N VAL A 216 -33.07 -23.64 20.06
CA VAL A 216 -32.07 -24.72 20.00
C VAL A 216 -30.70 -24.18 19.58
N ARG A 217 -29.71 -24.62 20.36
CA ARG A 217 -28.30 -24.23 20.45
C ARG A 217 -27.40 -24.83 19.34
N PRO A 218 -26.14 -24.37 19.23
CA PRO A 218 -25.15 -24.87 18.26
C PRO A 218 -24.35 -26.07 18.79
N ALA A 219 -23.76 -26.86 17.87
CA ALA A 219 -22.84 -27.95 18.16
C ALA A 219 -21.44 -27.70 17.55
N ALA A 220 -20.41 -28.08 18.29
CA ALA A 220 -18.99 -28.17 17.90
C ALA A 220 -18.40 -29.47 18.52
N PRO A 221 -17.11 -29.80 18.32
CA PRO A 221 -16.58 -30.66 17.27
C PRO A 221 -16.10 -32.04 17.79
N SER A 222 -15.80 -32.97 16.86
CA SER A 222 -15.27 -34.30 17.18
C SER A 222 -13.82 -34.46 16.70
N GLN A 223 -12.93 -34.79 17.63
CA GLN A 223 -11.59 -35.34 17.41
C GLN A 223 -11.69 -36.84 17.15
N VAL A 224 -10.83 -37.38 16.27
CA VAL A 224 -10.57 -38.84 16.19
C VAL A 224 -9.08 -39.07 15.94
N SER A 225 -8.48 -39.76 16.91
CA SER A 225 -7.35 -40.72 16.94
C SER A 225 -6.07 -40.45 16.15
#